data_AF-A0A239V925-F1
#
_entry.id   AF-A0A239V925-F1
#
_cell.length_a   1.000
_cell.length_b   1.000
_cell.length_c   1.000
_cell.angle_alpha   90.00
_cell.angle_beta   90.00
_cell.angle_gamma   90.00
#
_symmetry.space_group_name_H-M   'P 1'
#
loop_
_entity.id
_entity.type
_entity.pdbx_description
1 polymer ?
#
loop_
_entity_poly.entity_id
_entity_poly.type
_entity_poly.pdbx_seq_one_letter_code
_entity_poly.pdbx_strand_id
1 'polypeptide(L)'
;MPVTTFTETMRGQGFDLCHLRVRLDHPENHDQGFTGTIESGKATGPGFSGPVTGGDVTILAREDNTRVMRYRLDIADPNGPVELHGVKTLRATRRLLPNPLRVWKSTTTITLEATRNGTRISTGTARVHVSDLLPQLCSLHGAVPRFILGFLTRVIR
;
A
#
# COMPACT_ATOMS: atom_id res chain seq x y z
N MET A 1 4.38 -18.12 -14.31
CA MET A 1 4.94 -16.75 -14.38
C MET A 1 5.38 -16.33 -12.97
N PRO A 2 6.47 -15.56 -12.80
CA PRO A 2 6.98 -15.22 -11.48
C PRO A 2 6.00 -14.31 -10.75
N VAL A 3 5.54 -14.78 -9.59
CA VAL A 3 4.70 -14.04 -8.66
C VAL A 3 5.62 -13.28 -7.71
N THR A 4 5.30 -12.02 -7.41
CA THR A 4 6.08 -11.24 -6.44
C THR A 4 5.40 -11.28 -5.08
N THR A 5 6.15 -11.69 -4.05
CA THR A 5 5.67 -11.65 -2.66
C THR A 5 6.57 -10.78 -1.81
N PHE A 6 5.97 -9.96 -0.95
CA PHE A 6 6.68 -9.16 0.05
C PHE A 6 5.89 -9.00 1.34
N THR A 7 6.58 -8.52 2.37
CA THR A 7 5.99 -8.20 3.67
C THR A 7 6.01 -6.70 3.91
N GLU A 8 4.93 -6.16 4.46
CA GLU A 8 4.76 -4.73 4.71
C GLU A 8 4.32 -4.44 6.15
N THR A 9 4.83 -3.34 6.70
CA THR A 9 4.38 -2.77 7.98
C THR A 9 4.04 -1.29 7.79
N MET A 10 2.90 -0.86 8.35
CA MET A 10 2.42 0.51 8.28
C MET A 10 1.91 0.95 9.66
N ARG A 11 2.34 2.13 10.12
CA ARG A 11 1.97 2.66 11.44
C ARG A 11 1.55 4.10 11.36
N GLY A 12 0.49 4.51 12.05
CA GLY A 12 0.10 5.91 12.10
C GLY A 12 -0.97 6.22 13.15
N GLN A 13 -1.69 7.32 12.94
CA GLN A 13 -2.70 7.78 13.89
C GLN A 13 -3.84 6.77 13.97
N GLY A 14 -3.81 5.96 15.02
CA GLY A 14 -4.84 4.98 15.37
C GLY A 14 -4.66 3.61 14.72
N PHE A 15 -3.87 3.46 13.65
CA PHE A 15 -3.76 2.21 12.91
C PHE A 15 -2.34 1.64 12.92
N ASP A 16 -2.26 0.32 13.13
CA ASP A 16 -1.04 -0.48 12.97
C ASP A 16 -1.35 -1.70 12.11
N LEU A 17 -0.71 -1.78 10.93
CA LEU A 17 -0.78 -2.89 9.99
C LEU A 17 0.59 -3.56 10.00
N CYS A 18 0.68 -4.77 10.54
CA CYS A 18 1.94 -5.47 10.74
C CYS A 18 2.01 -6.72 9.87
N HIS A 19 3.19 -6.96 9.30
CA HIS A 19 3.51 -8.18 8.57
C HIS A 19 2.49 -8.55 7.48
N LEU A 20 1.96 -7.55 6.76
CA LEU A 20 1.06 -7.81 5.64
C LEU A 20 1.83 -8.57 4.56
N ARG A 21 1.44 -9.81 4.29
CA ARG A 21 1.99 -10.61 3.21
C ARG A 21 1.20 -10.32 1.94
N VAL A 22 1.87 -9.67 1.00
CA VAL A 22 1.28 -9.22 -0.26
C VAL A 22 1.78 -10.11 -1.38
N ARG A 23 0.86 -10.64 -2.19
CA ARG A 23 1.16 -11.36 -3.42
C ARG A 23 0.67 -10.54 -4.60
N LEU A 24 1.59 -10.03 -5.41
CA LEU A 24 1.27 -9.29 -6.62
C LEU A 24 1.28 -10.18 -7.84
N ASP A 25 0.29 -9.97 -8.68
CA ASP A 25 0.23 -10.54 -10.01
C ASP A 25 1.12 -9.72 -10.95
N HIS A 26 1.66 -10.37 -11.97
CA HIS A 26 2.45 -9.67 -12.98
C HIS A 26 1.51 -8.91 -13.92
N PRO A 27 1.63 -7.59 -14.06
CA PRO A 27 0.74 -6.84 -14.92
C PRO A 27 1.10 -7.09 -16.39
N GLU A 28 0.09 -7.26 -17.24
CA GLU A 28 0.29 -7.31 -18.70
C GLU A 28 0.83 -5.97 -19.23
N ASN A 29 0.51 -4.87 -18.55
CA ASN A 29 0.98 -3.53 -18.85
C ASN A 29 1.36 -2.78 -17.56
N HIS A 30 2.66 -2.51 -17.38
CA HIS A 30 3.17 -1.77 -16.22
C HIS A 30 2.59 -0.35 -16.07
N ASP A 31 2.07 0.25 -17.15
CA ASP A 31 1.39 1.55 -17.06
C ASP A 31 0.01 1.47 -16.40
N GLN A 32 -0.57 0.28 -16.26
CA GLN A 32 -1.86 0.06 -15.58
C GLN A 32 -1.70 -0.15 -14.07
N GLY A 33 -0.47 -0.29 -13.56
CA GLY A 33 -0.18 -0.62 -12.17
C GLY A 33 -0.12 -2.12 -11.92
N PHE A 34 -0.05 -2.50 -10.64
CA PHE A 34 0.00 -3.88 -10.18
C PHE A 34 -1.27 -4.17 -9.37
N THR A 35 -1.86 -5.33 -9.59
CA THR A 35 -2.92 -5.89 -8.73
C THR A 35 -2.37 -7.06 -7.94
N GLY A 36 -3.02 -7.39 -6.84
CA GLY A 36 -2.65 -8.56 -6.07
C GLY A 36 -3.56 -8.81 -4.89
N THR A 37 -3.21 -9.84 -4.13
CA THR A 37 -3.95 -10.31 -2.97
C THR A 37 -3.14 -10.11 -1.69
N ILE A 38 -3.83 -9.83 -0.60
CA ILE A 38 -3.27 -9.83 0.75
C ILE A 38 -3.55 -11.20 1.36
N GLU A 39 -2.49 -11.95 1.65
CA GLU A 39 -2.61 -13.35 2.06
C GLU A 39 -2.69 -13.51 3.59
N SER A 40 -2.05 -12.61 4.32
CA SER A 40 -2.01 -12.66 5.79
C SER A 40 -1.47 -11.36 6.37
N GLY A 41 -1.55 -11.22 7.69
CA GLY A 41 -0.96 -10.13 8.45
C GLY A 41 -1.73 -9.89 9.74
N LYS A 42 -1.48 -8.74 10.37
CA LYS A 42 -2.24 -8.28 11.53
C LYS A 42 -2.64 -6.83 11.33
N ALA A 43 -3.86 -6.49 11.70
CA ALA A 43 -4.36 -5.13 11.69
C ALA A 43 -4.97 -4.78 13.05
N THR A 44 -4.58 -3.63 13.57
CA THR A 44 -5.12 -3.06 14.80
C THR A 44 -5.51 -1.61 14.55
N GLY A 45 -6.68 -1.22 15.03
CA GLY A 45 -7.22 0.13 14.90
C GLY A 45 -8.21 0.49 16.00
N PRO A 46 -8.77 1.71 16.00
CA PRO A 46 -9.78 2.08 16.96
C PRO A 46 -11.02 1.21 16.73
N GLY A 47 -11.38 0.42 17.74
CA GLY A 47 -12.57 -0.45 17.72
C GLY A 47 -12.39 -1.83 17.07
N PHE A 48 -11.16 -2.22 16.66
CA PHE A 48 -10.88 -3.56 16.15
C PHE A 48 -9.42 -3.98 16.34
N SER A 49 -9.17 -5.28 16.47
CA SER A 49 -7.85 -5.85 16.40
C SER A 49 -7.93 -7.33 16.03
N GLY A 50 -7.25 -7.73 14.97
CA GLY A 50 -7.32 -9.11 14.51
C GLY A 50 -6.30 -9.47 13.44
N PRO A 51 -6.16 -10.77 13.13
CA PRO A 51 -5.44 -11.21 11.95
C PRO A 51 -6.15 -10.73 10.68
N VAL A 52 -5.35 -10.35 9.69
CA VAL A 52 -5.82 -10.16 8.32
C VAL A 52 -5.96 -11.54 7.68
N THR A 53 -7.17 -11.88 7.24
CA THR A 53 -7.51 -13.18 6.65
C THR A 53 -7.56 -13.17 5.14
N GLY A 54 -7.51 -11.98 4.53
CA GLY A 54 -7.59 -11.81 3.09
C GLY A 54 -7.58 -10.33 2.71
N GLY A 55 -7.69 -10.08 1.41
CA GLY A 55 -7.78 -8.73 0.89
C GLY A 55 -7.21 -8.59 -0.51
N ASP A 56 -7.32 -7.38 -1.03
CA ASP A 56 -6.86 -7.00 -2.36
C ASP A 56 -6.00 -5.75 -2.27
N VAL A 57 -5.02 -5.66 -3.17
CA VAL A 57 -4.16 -4.50 -3.30
C VAL A 57 -4.08 -4.07 -4.75
N THR A 58 -4.04 -2.76 -4.95
CA THR A 58 -3.70 -2.14 -6.23
C THR A 58 -2.59 -1.14 -5.98
N ILE A 59 -1.50 -1.23 -6.74
CA ILE A 59 -0.32 -0.40 -6.56
C ILE A 59 0.00 0.30 -7.88
N LEU A 60 0.13 1.63 -7.84
CA LEU A 60 0.50 2.46 -8.99
C LEU A 60 -0.50 2.43 -10.16
N ALA A 61 -1.76 2.10 -9.92
CA ALA A 61 -2.78 2.19 -10.95
C ALA A 61 -2.91 3.63 -11.45
N ARG A 62 -3.14 3.80 -12.76
CA ARG A 62 -3.34 5.12 -13.36
C ARG A 62 -4.78 5.56 -13.17
N GLU A 63 -4.96 6.74 -12.59
CA GLU A 63 -6.27 7.41 -12.56
C GLU A 63 -6.08 8.87 -12.94
N ASP A 64 -6.61 9.22 -14.11
CA ASP A 64 -6.41 10.51 -14.76
C ASP A 64 -4.91 10.86 -14.89
N ASN A 65 -4.48 11.91 -14.18
CA ASN A 65 -3.11 12.39 -14.11
C ASN A 65 -2.41 11.99 -12.80
N THR A 66 -2.94 10.99 -12.08
CA THR A 66 -2.44 10.52 -10.80
C THR A 66 -2.14 9.03 -10.83
N ARG A 67 -1.32 8.60 -9.88
CA ARG A 67 -1.13 7.19 -9.56
C ARG A 67 -1.81 6.91 -8.23
N VAL A 68 -2.46 5.77 -8.08
CA VAL A 68 -3.16 5.42 -6.85
C VAL A 68 -2.66 4.10 -6.29
N MET A 69 -2.74 4.00 -4.98
CA MET A 69 -2.52 2.78 -4.23
C MET A 69 -3.76 2.53 -3.39
N ARG A 70 -4.32 1.33 -3.48
CA ARG A 70 -5.50 0.90 -2.73
C ARG A 70 -5.24 -0.40 -2.02
N TYR A 71 -5.78 -0.50 -0.81
CA TYR A 71 -5.84 -1.71 -0.01
C TYR A 71 -7.30 -1.95 0.36
N ARG A 72 -7.71 -3.21 0.34
CA ARG A 72 -8.92 -3.72 0.96
C ARG A 72 -8.48 -4.89 1.81
N LEU A 73 -8.69 -4.85 3.12
CA LEU A 73 -8.25 -5.89 4.05
C LEU A 73 -9.46 -6.49 4.77
N ASP A 74 -9.53 -7.81 4.79
CA ASP A 74 -10.50 -8.58 5.57
C ASP A 74 -9.87 -8.94 6.91
N ILE A 75 -10.48 -8.52 8.02
CA ILE A 75 -9.92 -8.67 9.36
C ILE A 75 -10.90 -9.47 10.23
N ALA A 76 -10.40 -10.57 10.80
CA ALA A 76 -11.16 -11.34 11.77
C ALA A 76 -11.03 -10.71 13.16
N ASP A 77 -12.03 -9.91 13.56
CA ASP A 77 -12.10 -9.30 14.88
C ASP A 77 -13.09 -10.07 15.79
N PRO A 78 -12.82 -10.21 17.11
CA PRO A 78 -13.71 -10.92 18.03
C PRO A 78 -15.15 -10.37 18.08
N ASN A 79 -15.35 -9.10 17.72
CA ASN A 79 -16.67 -8.45 17.71
C ASN A 79 -17.35 -8.51 16.34
N GLY A 80 -16.83 -9.34 15.44
CA GLY A 80 -17.33 -9.52 14.07
C GLY A 80 -16.37 -9.00 13.01
N PRO A 81 -16.50 -9.45 11.75
CA PRO A 81 -15.57 -9.14 10.68
C PRO A 81 -15.48 -7.63 10.41
N VAL A 82 -14.27 -7.16 10.15
CA VAL A 82 -13.97 -5.76 9.84
C VAL A 82 -13.33 -5.68 8.46
N GLU A 83 -13.82 -4.77 7.64
CA GLU A 83 -13.23 -4.43 6.35
C GLU A 83 -12.46 -3.11 6.49
N LEU A 84 -11.19 -3.10 6.10
CA LEU A 84 -10.34 -1.92 6.16
C LEU A 84 -9.94 -1.50 4.74
N HIS A 85 -10.34 -0.31 4.35
CA HIS A 85 -9.98 0.30 3.07
C HIS A 85 -8.86 1.31 3.27
N GLY A 86 -7.81 1.18 2.46
CA GLY A 86 -6.73 2.14 2.38
C GLY A 86 -6.65 2.77 1.02
N VAL A 87 -6.53 4.10 0.94
CA VAL A 87 -6.29 4.80 -0.31
C VAL A 87 -5.15 5.80 -0.15
N LYS A 88 -4.25 5.80 -1.12
CA LYS A 88 -3.20 6.80 -1.28
C LYS A 88 -3.12 7.26 -2.73
N THR A 89 -3.22 8.58 -2.92
CA THR A 89 -3.08 9.21 -4.23
C THR A 89 -1.71 9.85 -4.36
N LEU A 90 -0.94 9.39 -5.35
CA LEU A 90 0.33 9.92 -5.79
C LEU A 90 0.07 10.89 -6.95
N ARG A 91 0.01 12.19 -6.67
CA ARG A 91 -0.13 13.20 -7.72
C ARG A 91 1.23 13.44 -8.39
N ALA A 92 1.31 13.18 -9.70
CA ALA A 92 2.42 13.67 -10.49
C ALA A 92 2.21 15.17 -10.73
N THR A 93 2.84 16.03 -9.92
CA THR A 93 2.80 17.48 -10.18
C THR A 93 3.54 17.75 -11.50
N ARG A 94 2.78 18.13 -12.54
CA ARG A 94 3.31 18.52 -13.87
C ARG A 94 4.27 19.73 -13.84
N ARG A 95 4.43 20.41 -12.70
CA ARG A 95 5.32 21.57 -12.55
C ARG A 95 6.48 21.26 -11.60
N LEU A 96 7.68 21.22 -12.18
CA LEU A 96 8.94 21.72 -11.62
C LEU A 96 9.36 21.23 -10.22
N LEU A 97 9.52 19.92 -10.05
CA LEU A 97 10.60 19.43 -9.20
C LEU A 97 11.43 18.43 -10.01
N PRO A 98 12.76 18.59 -10.10
CA PRO A 98 13.64 17.66 -10.81
C PRO A 98 13.78 16.32 -10.08
N ASN A 99 12.96 16.07 -9.07
CA ASN A 99 13.11 14.96 -8.16
C ASN A 99 11.76 14.29 -7.89
N PRO A 100 11.34 13.30 -8.71
CA PRO A 100 10.19 12.43 -8.41
C PRO A 100 10.25 11.80 -7.01
N LEU A 101 11.45 11.71 -6.42
CA LEU A 101 11.71 11.34 -5.02
C LEU A 101 11.08 12.26 -3.97
N ARG A 102 10.92 13.56 -4.23
CA ARG A 102 10.40 14.51 -3.20
C ARG A 102 8.91 14.30 -2.96
N VAL A 103 8.17 13.98 -4.02
CA VAL A 103 6.74 13.64 -3.97
C VAL A 103 6.53 12.30 -3.27
N TRP A 104 7.43 11.33 -3.51
CA TRP A 104 7.37 10.00 -2.92
C TRP A 104 7.80 9.95 -1.44
N LYS A 105 8.90 10.65 -1.07
CA LYS A 105 9.36 10.74 0.33
C LYS A 105 8.37 11.52 1.22
N SER A 106 7.60 12.46 0.67
CA SER A 106 6.65 13.27 1.45
C SER A 106 5.25 12.67 1.60
N THR A 107 4.97 11.50 1.01
CA THR A 107 3.60 10.94 0.94
C THR A 107 3.52 9.47 1.37
N THR A 108 4.26 9.04 2.39
CA THR A 108 4.12 7.67 2.92
C THR A 108 2.81 7.42 3.67
N THR A 109 1.97 8.44 3.83
CA THR A 109 0.67 8.36 4.50
C THR A 109 -0.41 7.76 3.58
N ILE A 110 -1.06 6.70 4.05
CA ILE A 110 -2.26 6.09 3.48
C ILE A 110 -3.45 6.50 4.37
N THR A 111 -4.52 6.97 3.77
CA THR A 111 -5.79 7.22 4.48
C THR A 111 -6.51 5.89 4.63
N LEU A 112 -6.95 5.59 5.85
CA LEU A 112 -7.59 4.34 6.21
C LEU A 112 -9.01 4.58 6.70
N GLU A 113 -9.91 3.67 6.33
CA GLU A 113 -11.29 3.61 6.78
C GLU A 113 -11.67 2.18 7.13
N ALA A 114 -12.05 1.96 8.40
CA ALA A 114 -12.55 0.68 8.87
C ALA A 114 -14.07 0.68 8.91
N THR A 115 -14.68 -0.40 8.42
CA THR A 115 -16.11 -0.64 8.48
C THR A 115 -16.40 -2.01 9.11
N ARG A 116 -17.52 -2.12 9.84
CA ARG A 116 -18.05 -3.36 10.37
C ARG A 116 -19.51 -3.44 9.95
N ASN A 117 -19.89 -4.52 9.27
CA ASN A 117 -21.25 -4.70 8.72
C ASN A 117 -21.71 -3.48 7.89
N GLY A 118 -20.83 -2.93 7.06
CA GLY A 118 -21.09 -1.74 6.24
C GLY A 118 -21.17 -0.41 6.99
N THR A 119 -21.02 -0.41 8.32
CA THR A 119 -21.00 0.80 9.14
C THR A 119 -19.57 1.22 9.42
N ARG A 120 -19.21 2.47 9.10
CA ARG A 120 -17.90 3.03 9.43
C ARG A 120 -17.68 3.08 10.93
N ILE A 121 -16.60 2.46 11.41
CA ILE A 121 -16.23 2.43 12.84
C ILE A 121 -15.06 3.34 13.17
N SER A 122 -14.13 3.57 12.22
CA SER A 122 -13.01 4.48 12.41
C SER A 122 -12.40 4.93 11.10
N THR A 123 -11.75 6.08 11.13
CA THR A 123 -10.93 6.61 10.04
C THR A 123 -9.62 7.13 10.61
N GLY A 124 -8.58 7.14 9.79
CA GLY A 124 -7.29 7.63 10.21
C GLY A 124 -6.25 7.50 9.13
N THR A 125 -4.99 7.43 9.55
CA THR A 125 -3.88 7.32 8.60
C THR A 125 -2.82 6.37 9.12
N ALA A 126 -2.19 5.64 8.21
CA ALA A 126 -0.98 4.86 8.49
C ALA A 126 0.16 5.34 7.58
N ARG A 127 1.40 5.30 8.06
CA ARG A 127 2.58 5.60 7.27
C ARG A 127 3.34 4.33 6.95
N VAL A 128 3.69 4.16 5.68
CA VAL A 128 4.64 3.15 5.21
C VAL A 128 6.05 3.66 5.52
N HIS A 129 6.86 2.91 6.24
CA HIS A 129 8.25 3.31 6.43
C HIS A 129 9.05 3.15 5.12
N VAL A 130 9.92 4.11 4.81
CA VAL A 130 10.76 4.06 3.59
C VAL A 130 11.69 2.84 3.59
N SER A 131 12.13 2.39 4.77
CA SER A 131 12.90 1.16 4.95
C SER A 131 12.12 -0.08 4.51
N ASP A 132 10.80 -0.07 4.68
CA ASP A 132 9.92 -1.19 4.34
C ASP A 132 9.54 -1.14 2.86
N LEU A 133 9.54 0.06 2.28
CA LEU A 133 9.31 0.29 0.86
C LEU A 133 10.42 -0.28 -0.04
N LEU A 134 11.68 -0.23 0.42
CA LEU A 134 12.83 -0.69 -0.35
C LEU A 134 12.74 -2.19 -0.71
N PRO A 135 12.52 -3.10 0.26
CA PRO A 135 12.28 -4.52 -0.03
C PRO A 135 11.10 -4.75 -0.97
N GLN A 136 10.02 -3.99 -0.85
CA GLN A 136 8.85 -4.08 -1.74
C GLN A 136 9.24 -3.73 -3.18
N LEU A 137 9.89 -2.60 -3.37
CA LEU A 137 10.31 -2.14 -4.69
C LEU A 137 11.39 -3.03 -5.30
N CYS A 138 12.29 -3.58 -4.48
CA CYS A 138 13.26 -4.56 -4.93
C CYS A 138 12.57 -5.86 -5.35
N SER A 139 11.56 -6.34 -4.59
CA SER A 139 10.84 -7.59 -4.91
C SER A 139 10.11 -7.57 -6.26
N LEU A 140 9.76 -6.39 -6.77
CA LEU A 140 9.15 -6.16 -8.08
C LEU A 140 10.11 -6.36 -9.28
N HIS A 141 11.14 -7.21 -9.14
CA HIS A 141 12.23 -7.48 -10.10
C HIS A 141 11.81 -7.31 -11.57
N GLY A 142 12.42 -6.35 -12.27
CA GLY A 142 12.23 -6.11 -13.72
C GLY A 142 10.94 -5.37 -14.13
N ALA A 143 9.96 -5.29 -13.24
CA ALA A 143 8.66 -4.63 -13.49
C ALA A 143 8.59 -3.20 -12.93
N VAL A 144 9.61 -2.79 -12.15
CA VAL A 144 9.68 -1.47 -11.51
C VAL A 144 9.67 -0.37 -12.59
N PRO A 145 8.63 0.48 -12.66
CA PRO A 145 8.62 1.60 -13.59
C PRO A 145 9.88 2.44 -13.45
N ARG A 146 10.45 2.92 -14.56
CA ARG A 146 11.74 3.66 -14.58
C ARG A 146 11.80 4.83 -13.58
N PHE A 147 10.66 5.45 -13.26
CA PHE A 147 10.60 6.53 -12.28
C PHE A 147 10.87 6.06 -10.83
N ILE A 148 10.64 4.78 -10.52
CA ILE A 148 10.95 4.14 -9.22
C ILE A 148 12.40 3.65 -9.17
N LEU A 149 12.98 3.22 -10.30
CA LEU A 149 14.43 2.92 -10.38
C LEU A 149 15.30 4.15 -10.06
N GLY A 150 14.87 5.34 -10.49
CA GLY A 150 15.50 6.62 -10.09
C GLY A 150 15.37 6.94 -8.59
N PHE A 151 14.39 6.35 -7.90
CA PHE A 151 14.24 6.44 -6.45
C PHE A 151 15.21 5.50 -5.72
N LEU A 152 15.27 4.23 -6.12
CA LEU A 152 16.10 3.19 -5.49
C LEU A 152 17.60 3.54 -5.52
N THR A 153 18.10 3.99 -6.67
CA THR A 153 19.52 4.34 -6.88
C THR A 153 20.02 5.54 -6.06
N ARG A 154 19.11 6.36 -5.50
CA ARG A 154 19.45 7.57 -4.72
C ARG A 154 19.15 7.46 -3.22
N VAL A 155 18.50 6.39 -2.77
CA VAL A 155 18.29 6.11 -1.34
C VAL A 155 19.38 5.19 -0.78
N ILE A 156 20.05 4.42 -1.64
CA ILE A 156 21.18 3.54 -1.30
C ILE A 156 22.53 4.30 -1.24
N ARG A 157 22.53 5.61 -1.53
CA ARG A 157 23.65 6.54 -1.32
C ARG A 157 23.41 7.39 -0.09
#